data_AF-A0A7C4A0V9-F1
#
_entry.id   AF-A0A7C4A0V9-F1
#
_cell.length_a   1.000
_cell.length_b   1.000
_cell.length_c   1.000
_cell.angle_alpha   90.00
_cell.angle_beta   90.00
_cell.angle_gamma   90.00
#
_symmetry.space_group_name_H-M   'P 1'
#
loop_
_entity.id
_entity.type
_entity.pdbx_description
1 polymer ?
#
loop_
_entity_poly.entity_id
_entity_poly.type
_entity_poly.pdbx_seq_one_letter_code
_entity_poly.pdbx_strand_id
1 'polypeptide(L)'
;MSEIAKRREFCHPIGASGEVLNEICEAGSSGFRLSPRVTEKIAFFLLSLASLTILLPILVVVGVVVVKGLPALTWEFLTQAPRMGMKEGGIFPALVGTIYLVMGTIVIALPLGVMTAIYLTEYSWQGRLNRWIRLAIFNLGGVPSVVYGLFGLGLFVTFLRLGAS
;
A
#
# COMPACT_ATOMS: atom_id res chain seq x y z
N MET A 1 -35.51 7.91 -27.39
CA MET A 1 -35.73 8.75 -26.19
C MET A 1 -35.63 7.95 -24.88
N SER A 2 -34.98 6.78 -24.87
CA SER A 2 -34.93 5.84 -23.73
C SER A 2 -33.51 5.61 -23.16
N GLU A 3 -32.47 6.18 -23.75
CA GLU A 3 -31.07 5.93 -23.34
C GLU A 3 -30.48 7.02 -22.44
N ILE A 4 -31.08 8.22 -22.42
CA ILE A 4 -30.59 9.36 -21.62
C ILE A 4 -30.96 9.20 -20.14
N ALA A 5 -32.05 8.49 -19.82
CA ALA A 5 -32.48 8.27 -18.44
C ALA A 5 -31.54 7.32 -17.67
N LYS A 6 -30.96 6.33 -18.35
CA LYS A 6 -30.14 5.27 -17.72
C LYS A 6 -28.75 5.75 -17.28
N ARG A 7 -28.25 6.86 -17.84
CA ARG A 7 -26.95 7.44 -17.43
C ARG A 7 -27.01 8.17 -16.08
N ARG A 8 -28.18 8.58 -15.60
CA ARG A 8 -28.30 9.28 -14.31
C ARG A 8 -28.16 8.37 -13.09
N GLU A 9 -28.39 7.07 -13.24
CA GLU A 9 -28.35 6.14 -12.10
C GLU A 9 -26.92 5.76 -11.68
N PHE A 10 -25.92 5.91 -12.55
CA PHE A 10 -24.54 5.51 -12.24
C PHE A 10 -23.75 6.54 -11.41
N CYS A 11 -24.23 7.79 -11.29
CA CYS A 11 -23.57 8.85 -10.53
C CYS A 11 -24.00 8.95 -9.05
N HIS A 12 -24.84 8.05 -8.53
CA HIS A 12 -25.41 8.20 -7.19
C HIS A 12 -24.65 7.59 -5.98
N PRO A 13 -23.47 6.91 -6.04
CA PRO A 13 -22.89 6.37 -4.81
C PRO A 13 -21.88 7.30 -4.10
N ILE A 14 -21.60 8.51 -4.59
CA ILE A 14 -20.54 9.35 -4.01
C ILE A 14 -21.08 10.75 -3.72
N GLY A 15 -21.32 11.03 -2.44
CA GLY A 15 -21.81 12.31 -1.92
C GLY A 15 -20.81 13.46 -2.07
N ALA A 16 -20.43 13.77 -3.30
CA ALA A 16 -19.64 14.94 -3.68
C ALA A 16 -20.57 16.12 -3.99
N SER A 17 -20.17 17.33 -3.56
CA SER A 17 -20.88 18.59 -3.84
C SER A 17 -21.09 18.78 -5.34
N GLY A 18 -22.20 19.40 -5.74
CA GLY A 18 -22.64 19.51 -7.14
C GLY A 18 -21.62 20.15 -8.09
N GLU A 19 -20.73 21.01 -7.59
CA GLU A 19 -19.62 21.59 -8.37
C GLU A 19 -18.54 20.55 -8.70
N VAL A 20 -18.18 19.70 -7.73
CA VAL A 20 -17.15 18.66 -7.91
C VAL A 20 -17.66 17.56 -8.85
N LEU A 21 -18.95 17.22 -8.78
CA LEU A 21 -19.57 16.28 -9.72
C LEU A 21 -19.57 16.82 -11.15
N ASN A 22 -19.76 18.13 -11.35
CA ASN A 22 -19.70 18.73 -12.68
C ASN A 22 -18.27 18.73 -13.25
N GLU A 23 -17.24 19.03 -12.45
CA GLU A 23 -15.85 18.98 -12.94
C GLU A 23 -15.42 17.56 -13.32
N ILE A 24 -15.79 16.53 -12.53
CA ILE A 24 -15.43 15.14 -12.85
C ILE A 24 -16.21 14.65 -14.10
N CYS A 25 -17.46 15.10 -14.25
CA CYS A 25 -18.30 14.74 -15.41
C CYS A 25 -17.87 15.49 -16.68
N GLU A 26 -17.45 16.76 -16.60
CA GLU A 26 -16.93 17.54 -17.72
C GLU A 26 -15.51 17.12 -18.13
N ALA A 27 -14.64 16.79 -17.17
CA ALA A 27 -13.33 16.20 -17.44
C ALA A 27 -13.46 14.80 -18.09
N GLY A 28 -14.51 14.04 -17.76
CA GLY A 28 -14.82 12.75 -18.40
C GLY A 28 -15.54 12.86 -19.75
N SER A 29 -16.19 13.99 -20.04
CA SER A 29 -17.02 14.25 -21.23
C SER A 29 -16.28 15.00 -22.35
N SER A 30 -15.18 15.69 -22.03
CA SER A 30 -14.33 16.39 -22.99
C SER A 30 -13.39 15.48 -23.79
N GLY A 31 -13.65 14.17 -23.80
CA GLY A 31 -13.04 13.21 -24.71
C GLY A 31 -13.84 13.08 -26.00
N PHE A 32 -13.41 13.80 -27.04
CA PHE A 32 -13.58 13.51 -28.48
C PHE A 32 -14.74 12.56 -28.86
N ARG A 33 -15.78 13.06 -29.55
CA ARG A 33 -16.88 12.25 -30.12
C ARG A 33 -16.37 11.30 -31.24
N LEU A 34 -15.67 10.24 -30.88
CA LEU A 34 -15.29 9.11 -31.73
C LEU A 34 -16.23 7.93 -31.47
N SER A 35 -16.29 7.00 -32.43
CA SER A 35 -17.08 5.78 -32.30
C SER A 35 -16.72 5.02 -31.00
N PRO A 36 -17.69 4.45 -30.27
CA PRO A 36 -17.46 3.78 -28.98
C PRO A 36 -16.35 2.72 -29.02
N ARG A 37 -16.19 2.05 -30.16
CA ARG A 37 -15.19 1.00 -30.41
C ARG A 37 -13.75 1.52 -30.56
N VAL A 38 -13.57 2.78 -30.98
CA VAL A 38 -12.25 3.40 -31.13
C VAL A 38 -11.80 4.03 -29.82
N THR A 39 -12.71 4.67 -29.07
CA THR A 39 -12.42 5.19 -27.73
C THR A 39 -12.02 4.07 -26.78
N GLU A 40 -12.68 2.90 -26.85
CA GLU A 40 -12.30 1.71 -26.10
C GLU A 40 -10.88 1.25 -26.43
N LYS A 41 -10.54 1.10 -27.71
CA LYS A 41 -9.19 0.68 -28.14
C LYS A 41 -8.11 1.69 -27.75
N ILE A 42 -8.38 2.99 -27.87
CA ILE A 42 -7.45 4.05 -27.47
C ILE A 42 -7.26 4.03 -25.95
N ALA A 43 -8.34 3.89 -25.17
CA ALA A 43 -8.26 3.80 -23.71
C ALA A 43 -7.46 2.57 -23.27
N PHE A 44 -7.73 1.38 -23.83
CA PHE A 44 -6.95 0.18 -23.54
C PHE A 44 -5.50 0.29 -23.99
N PHE A 45 -5.21 0.94 -25.12
CA PHE A 45 -3.85 1.15 -25.59
C PHE A 45 -3.08 2.14 -24.69
N LEU A 46 -3.70 3.24 -24.27
CA LEU A 46 -3.11 4.21 -23.35
C LEU A 46 -2.86 3.60 -21.97
N LEU A 47 -3.83 2.85 -21.43
CA LEU A 47 -3.66 2.14 -20.15
C LEU A 47 -2.59 1.05 -20.24
N SER A 48 -2.55 0.32 -21.36
CA SER A 48 -1.51 -0.68 -21.62
C SER A 48 -0.11 -0.06 -21.70
N LEU A 49 0.02 1.08 -22.39
CA LEU A 49 1.29 1.80 -22.50
C LEU A 49 1.73 2.37 -21.15
N ALA A 50 0.80 2.92 -20.36
CA ALA A 50 1.09 3.40 -19.00
C ALA A 50 1.56 2.25 -18.08
N SER A 51 0.86 1.11 -18.12
CA SER A 51 1.25 -0.10 -17.37
C SER A 51 2.62 -0.62 -17.81
N LEU A 52 2.87 -0.69 -19.12
CA LEU A 52 4.15 -1.12 -19.67
C LEU A 52 5.30 -0.18 -19.26
N THR A 53 5.02 1.12 -19.21
CA THR A 53 5.99 2.14 -18.78
C THR A 53 6.38 1.98 -17.31
N ILE A 54 5.49 1.50 -16.45
CA ILE A 54 5.80 1.20 -15.03
C ILE A 54 6.50 -0.17 -14.91
N LEU A 55 6.03 -1.17 -15.66
CA LEU A 55 6.58 -2.52 -15.60
C LEU A 55 8.01 -2.62 -16.15
N LEU A 56 8.32 -1.91 -17.24
CA LEU A 56 9.63 -1.95 -17.88
C LEU A 56 10.79 -1.57 -16.93
N PRO A 57 10.78 -0.41 -16.23
CA PRO A 57 11.85 -0.07 -15.30
C PRO A 57 11.91 -1.02 -14.10
N ILE A 58 10.77 -1.55 -13.62
CA ILE A 58 10.76 -2.57 -12.56
C ILE A 58 11.49 -3.82 -13.03
N LEU A 59 11.19 -4.32 -14.24
CA LEU A 59 11.86 -5.49 -14.81
C LEU A 59 13.36 -5.24 -15.03
N VAL A 60 13.75 -4.05 -15.48
CA VAL A 60 15.16 -3.69 -15.65
C VAL A 60 15.89 -3.67 -14.29
N VAL A 61 15.31 -3.04 -13.27
CA VAL A 61 15.90 -2.99 -11.92
C VAL A 61 16.04 -4.39 -11.35
N VAL A 62 14.99 -5.21 -11.42
CA VAL A 62 15.03 -6.61 -10.95
C VAL A 62 16.09 -7.39 -11.73
N GLY A 63 16.15 -7.26 -13.05
CA GLY A 63 17.15 -7.91 -13.88
C GLY A 63 18.59 -7.53 -13.49
N VAL A 64 18.86 -6.24 -13.27
CA VAL A 64 20.17 -5.76 -12.81
C VAL A 64 20.52 -6.32 -11.42
N VAL A 65 19.56 -6.32 -10.50
CA VAL A 65 19.75 -6.85 -9.14
C VAL A 65 20.05 -8.36 -9.19
N VAL A 66 19.36 -9.14 -10.03
CA VAL A 66 19.60 -10.58 -10.14
C VAL A 66 20.97 -10.84 -10.76
N VAL A 67 21.29 -10.24 -11.91
CA VAL A 67 22.56 -10.52 -12.62
C VAL A 67 23.78 -10.08 -11.80
N LYS A 68 23.71 -8.93 -11.13
CA LYS A 68 24.82 -8.44 -10.29
C LYS A 68 24.82 -9.02 -8.87
N GLY A 69 23.67 -9.44 -8.37
CA GLY A 69 23.50 -9.96 -7.01
C GLY A 69 23.77 -11.46 -6.88
N LEU A 70 23.44 -12.27 -7.90
CA LEU A 70 23.67 -13.73 -7.86
C LEU A 70 25.13 -14.11 -7.57
N PRO A 71 26.16 -13.51 -8.22
CA PRO A 71 27.55 -13.84 -7.93
C PRO A 71 28.01 -13.40 -6.53
N ALA A 72 27.32 -12.44 -5.90
CA ALA A 72 27.65 -11.93 -4.58
C ALA A 72 27.04 -12.77 -3.44
N LEU A 73 26.15 -13.72 -3.75
CA LEU A 73 25.54 -14.64 -2.79
C LEU A 73 26.54 -15.75 -2.40
N THR A 74 27.50 -15.42 -1.55
CA THR A 74 28.39 -16.39 -0.90
C THR A 74 27.96 -16.70 0.52
N TRP A 75 28.39 -17.85 1.06
CA TRP A 75 28.12 -18.19 2.46
C TRP A 75 28.73 -17.17 3.44
N GLU A 76 29.87 -16.59 3.07
CA GLU A 76 30.52 -15.52 3.81
C GLU A 76 29.64 -14.25 3.84
N PHE A 77 29.00 -13.89 2.73
CA PHE A 77 28.07 -12.76 2.69
C PHE A 77 26.85 -12.95 3.61
N LEU A 78 26.37 -14.19 3.78
CA LEU A 78 25.23 -14.45 4.66
C LEU A 78 25.59 -14.42 6.15
N THR A 79 26.82 -14.80 6.51
CA THR A 79 27.24 -15.00 7.90
C THR A 79 28.07 -13.85 8.47
N GLN A 80 28.70 -13.05 7.62
CA GLN A 80 29.51 -11.92 8.08
C GLN A 80 28.67 -10.70 8.44
N ALA A 81 29.21 -9.88 9.36
CA ALA A 81 28.66 -8.57 9.67
C ALA A 81 29.03 -7.55 8.57
N PRO A 82 28.18 -6.54 8.32
CA PRO A 82 28.46 -5.50 7.35
C PRO A 82 29.62 -4.62 7.81
N ARG A 83 30.40 -4.13 6.85
CA ARG A 83 31.54 -3.24 7.04
C ARG A 83 31.40 -2.03 6.10
N MET A 84 32.05 -0.92 6.45
CA MET A 84 32.09 0.30 5.61
C MET A 84 30.70 0.79 5.15
N GLY A 85 29.70 0.77 6.04
CA GLY A 85 28.35 1.24 5.73
C GLY A 85 27.63 0.41 4.67
N MET A 86 27.65 -0.92 4.81
CA MET A 86 27.01 -1.89 3.89
C MET A 86 27.64 -1.98 2.49
N LYS A 87 28.78 -1.32 2.25
CA LYS A 87 29.50 -1.43 0.96
C LYS A 87 30.29 -2.73 0.85
N GLU A 88 30.66 -3.31 1.99
CA GLU A 88 31.42 -4.57 2.10
C GLU A 88 30.93 -5.39 3.30
N GLY A 89 31.33 -6.65 3.38
CA GLY A 89 30.89 -7.56 4.44
C GLY A 89 29.56 -8.25 4.11
N GLY A 90 28.86 -8.71 5.15
CA GLY A 90 27.65 -9.53 5.00
C GLY A 90 26.38 -8.92 5.58
N ILE A 91 25.27 -9.66 5.50
CA ILE A 91 23.92 -9.23 5.90
C ILE A 91 23.40 -9.92 7.17
N PHE A 92 24.27 -10.62 7.90
CA PHE A 92 23.86 -11.45 9.03
C PHE A 92 23.03 -10.70 10.10
N PRO A 93 23.44 -9.53 10.60
CA PRO A 93 22.68 -8.82 11.62
C PRO A 93 21.32 -8.33 11.11
N ALA A 94 21.21 -8.01 9.82
CA ALA A 94 19.94 -7.61 9.21
C ALA A 94 18.97 -8.79 9.13
N LEU A 95 19.46 -9.98 8.76
CA LEU A 95 18.63 -11.20 8.72
C LEU A 95 18.14 -11.61 10.11
N VAL A 96 19.04 -11.59 11.09
CA VAL A 96 18.68 -11.91 12.48
C VAL A 96 17.73 -10.85 13.05
N GLY A 97 17.97 -9.58 12.73
CA GLY A 97 17.11 -8.47 13.13
C GLY A 97 15.69 -8.58 12.56
N THR A 98 15.54 -8.94 11.28
CA THR A 98 14.20 -9.13 10.68
C THR A 98 13.46 -10.30 11.32
N ILE A 99 14.15 -11.41 11.62
CA ILE A 99 13.55 -12.55 12.32
C ILE A 99 13.06 -12.12 13.71
N TYR A 100 13.91 -11.47 14.51
CA TYR A 100 13.49 -11.01 15.84
C TYR A 100 12.36 -9.99 15.79
N LEU A 101 12.37 -9.06 14.83
CA LEU A 101 11.32 -8.07 14.65
C LEU A 101 9.99 -8.74 14.28
N VAL A 102 9.99 -9.64 13.31
CA VAL A 102 8.78 -10.37 12.87
C VAL A 102 8.24 -11.22 14.00
N MET A 103 9.09 -11.98 14.68
CA MET A 103 8.68 -12.82 15.81
C MET A 103 8.11 -11.98 16.96
N GLY A 104 8.79 -10.90 17.35
CA GLY A 104 8.30 -9.98 18.37
C GLY A 104 6.95 -9.35 17.99
N THR A 105 6.79 -8.99 16.72
CA THR A 105 5.52 -8.46 16.19
C THR A 105 4.41 -9.50 16.26
N ILE A 106 4.66 -10.74 15.83
CA ILE A 106 3.66 -11.82 15.85
C ILE A 106 3.21 -12.11 17.29
N VAL A 107 4.16 -12.22 18.23
CA VAL A 107 3.86 -12.53 19.64
C VAL A 107 2.89 -11.53 20.27
N ILE A 108 2.92 -10.27 19.85
CA ILE A 108 2.05 -9.22 20.39
C ILE A 108 0.81 -9.01 19.52
N ALA A 109 0.99 -8.85 18.21
CA ALA A 109 -0.07 -8.48 17.28
C ALA A 109 -1.06 -9.63 17.04
N LEU A 110 -0.59 -10.88 16.99
CA LEU A 110 -1.45 -12.03 16.74
C LEU A 110 -2.46 -12.28 17.86
N PRO A 111 -2.07 -12.39 19.15
CA PRO A 111 -3.06 -12.59 20.21
C PRO A 111 -4.03 -11.39 20.32
N LEU A 112 -3.55 -10.15 20.23
CA LEU A 112 -4.42 -8.96 20.25
C LEU A 112 -5.39 -8.92 19.07
N GLY A 113 -4.92 -9.28 17.87
CA GLY A 113 -5.74 -9.35 16.66
C GLY A 113 -6.83 -10.42 16.78
N VAL A 114 -6.46 -11.62 17.23
CA VAL A 114 -7.41 -12.73 17.43
C VAL A 114 -8.43 -12.39 18.51
N MET A 115 -8.00 -11.85 19.65
CA MET A 115 -8.91 -11.43 20.73
C MET A 115 -9.89 -10.36 20.26
N THR A 116 -9.40 -9.38 19.49
CA THR A 116 -10.26 -8.32 18.92
C THR A 116 -11.25 -8.91 17.92
N ALA A 117 -10.82 -9.83 17.05
CA ALA A 117 -11.69 -10.48 16.08
C ALA A 117 -12.79 -11.32 16.76
N ILE A 118 -12.44 -12.12 17.76
CA ILE A 118 -13.40 -12.92 18.54
C ILE A 118 -14.39 -12.01 19.27
N TYR A 119 -13.91 -10.97 19.96
CA TYR A 119 -14.78 -10.02 20.66
C TYR A 119 -15.78 -9.34 19.72
N LEU A 120 -15.33 -8.91 18.54
CA LEU A 120 -16.18 -8.26 17.55
C LEU A 120 -17.11 -9.23 16.80
N THR A 121 -16.86 -10.52 16.80
CA THR A 121 -17.70 -11.50 16.08
C THR A 121 -18.72 -12.14 17.01
N GLU A 122 -18.30 -12.54 18.22
CA GLU A 122 -19.14 -13.26 19.16
C GLU A 122 -19.92 -12.32 20.09
N TYR A 123 -19.29 -11.24 20.56
CA TYR A 123 -19.86 -10.36 21.59
C TYR A 123 -20.39 -9.04 21.03
N SER A 124 -20.63 -8.94 19.72
CA SER A 124 -21.07 -7.69 19.09
C SER A 124 -22.54 -7.35 19.38
N TRP A 125 -22.86 -7.09 20.65
CA TRP A 125 -24.00 -6.25 20.98
C TRP A 125 -23.75 -4.86 20.38
N GLN A 126 -24.78 -4.23 19.80
CA GLN A 126 -24.67 -2.98 19.02
C GLN A 126 -24.36 -1.72 19.88
N GLY A 127 -23.36 -1.81 20.76
CA GLY A 127 -22.93 -0.71 21.62
C GLY A 127 -22.06 0.31 20.89
N ARG A 128 -22.02 1.53 21.43
CA ARG A 128 -21.19 2.64 20.94
C ARG A 128 -19.69 2.26 20.88
N LEU A 129 -19.21 1.47 21.84
CA LEU A 129 -17.82 1.01 21.90
C LEU A 129 -17.43 0.15 20.68
N ASN A 130 -18.27 -0.81 20.29
CA ASN A 130 -18.06 -1.67 19.12
C ASN A 130 -17.99 -0.83 17.82
N ARG A 131 -18.84 0.20 17.70
CA ARG A 131 -18.78 1.15 16.56
C ARG A 131 -17.45 1.91 16.51
N TRP A 132 -16.96 2.40 17.65
CA TRP A 132 -15.66 3.10 17.72
C TRP A 132 -14.49 2.19 17.37
N ILE A 133 -14.45 0.96 17.90
CA ILE A 133 -13.40 -0.01 17.60
C ILE A 133 -13.38 -0.32 16.10
N ARG A 134 -14.53 -0.60 15.50
CA ARG A 134 -14.61 -0.86 14.05
C ARG A 134 -14.17 0.33 13.22
N LEU A 135 -14.61 1.54 13.57
CA LEU A 135 -14.17 2.77 12.90
C LEU A 135 -12.65 2.95 13.02
N ALA A 136 -12.06 2.70 14.19
CA ALA A 136 -10.63 2.77 14.36
C ALA A 136 -9.91 1.76 13.47
N ILE A 137 -10.34 0.49 13.45
CA ILE A 137 -9.75 -0.56 12.60
C ILE A 137 -9.83 -0.19 11.12
N PHE A 138 -10.98 0.29 10.65
CA PHE A 138 -11.14 0.71 9.25
C PHE A 138 -10.25 1.90 8.89
N ASN A 139 -10.16 2.90 9.78
CA ASN A 139 -9.27 4.04 9.55
C ASN A 139 -7.78 3.62 9.60
N LEU A 140 -7.39 2.77 10.55
CA LEU A 140 -6.03 2.22 10.64
C LEU A 140 -5.66 1.40 9.39
N GLY A 141 -6.59 0.61 8.86
CA GLY A 141 -6.37 -0.13 7.60
C GLY A 141 -6.27 0.77 6.36
N GLY A 142 -6.79 2.00 6.43
CA GLY A 142 -6.79 2.97 5.33
C GLY A 142 -5.59 3.92 5.31
N VAL A 143 -4.81 4.00 6.38
CA VAL A 143 -3.62 4.86 6.44
C VAL A 143 -2.48 4.25 5.61
N PRO A 144 -1.78 5.04 4.77
CA PRO A 144 -0.64 4.54 4.01
C PRO A 144 0.50 4.05 4.92
N SER A 145 1.14 2.94 4.56
CA SER A 145 2.25 2.35 5.33
C SER A 145 3.42 3.31 5.59
N VAL A 146 3.68 4.23 4.65
CA VAL A 146 4.71 5.27 4.76
C VAL A 146 4.47 6.18 5.98
N VAL A 147 3.21 6.51 6.27
CA VAL A 147 2.84 7.34 7.42
C VAL A 147 3.16 6.62 8.73
N TYR A 148 2.89 5.32 8.82
CA TYR A 148 3.25 4.53 10.00
C TYR A 148 4.77 4.46 10.23
N GLY A 149 5.55 4.36 9.15
CA GLY A 149 7.02 4.40 9.23
C GLY A 149 7.55 5.74 9.76
N LEU A 150 7.07 6.85 9.20
CA LEU A 150 7.44 8.20 9.64
C LEU A 150 6.95 8.51 11.06
N PHE A 151 5.75 8.06 11.43
CA PHE A 151 5.23 8.20 12.79
C PHE A 151 6.09 7.44 13.80
N GLY A 152 6.48 6.21 13.47
CA GLY A 152 7.40 5.41 14.30
C GLY A 152 8.73 6.12 14.52
N LEU A 153 9.33 6.65 13.45
CA LEU A 153 10.56 7.44 13.54
C LEU A 153 10.36 8.66 14.47
N GLY A 154 9.30 9.43 14.27
CA GLY A 154 8.99 10.61 15.08
C GLY A 154 8.74 10.29 16.56
N LEU A 155 8.00 9.22 16.86
CA LEU A 155 7.67 8.83 18.22
C LEU A 155 8.87 8.23 18.95
N PHE A 156 9.52 7.21 18.37
CA PHE A 156 10.56 6.45 19.06
C PHE A 156 11.92 7.17 19.04
N VAL A 157 12.30 7.77 17.91
CA VAL A 157 13.61 8.41 17.77
C VAL A 157 13.57 9.86 18.22
N THR A 158 12.61 10.65 17.71
CA THR A 158 12.57 12.09 17.99
C THR A 158 11.99 12.40 19.37
N PHE A 159 10.84 11.82 19.73
CA PHE A 159 10.14 12.13 20.98
C PHE A 159 10.70 11.36 22.18
N LEU A 160 10.80 10.03 22.09
CA LEU A 160 11.27 9.17 23.19
C LEU A 160 12.80 9.09 23.31
N ARG A 161 13.56 9.66 22.36
CA ARG A 161 15.04 9.62 22.32
C ARG A 161 15.63 8.22 22.46
N LEU A 162 14.92 7.19 21.97
CA LEU A 162 15.38 5.79 22.01
C LEU A 162 16.48 5.49 20.98
N GLY A 163 16.85 6.49 20.17
CA GLY A 163 18.16 6.60 19.54
C GLY A 163 18.19 6.49 18.02
N ALA A 164 19.16 7.21 17.45
CA ALA A 164 19.91 6.86 16.25
C ALA A 164 21.38 7.01 16.66
N SER A 165 22.00 5.91 17.12
CA SER A 165 23.43 5.84 17.44
C SER A 165 24.24 5.54 16.19
#